data_AF-A0A5C7R2E9-F1
#
_entry.id   AF-A0A5C7R2E9-F1
#
_cell.length_a   1.000
_cell.length_b   1.000
_cell.length_c   1.000
_cell.angle_alpha   90.00
_cell.angle_beta   90.00
_cell.angle_gamma   90.00
#
_symmetry.space_group_name_H-M   'P 1'
#
loop_
_entity.id
_entity.type
_entity.pdbx_description
1 polymer ?
#
loop_
_entity_poly.entity_id
_entity_poly.type
_entity_poly.pdbx_seq_one_letter_code
_entity_poly.pdbx_strand_id
1 'polypeptide(L)'
;MKIELSLFGAFRDYAPSAQVALELDDGARVADLRAALDAHGRAHWPGFNPALLQRSAFASETTVLRDGEALPADGRMAILPPVSGG
;
A
#
# COMPACT_ATOMS: atom_id res chain seq x y z
N MET A 1 3.44 4.18 14.19
CA MET A 1 4.42 4.64 13.17
C MET A 1 3.77 5.28 11.94
N LYS A 2 4.46 6.23 11.28
CA LYS A 2 4.06 6.81 9.99
C LYS A 2 4.61 5.96 8.83
N ILE A 3 3.75 5.61 7.88
CA ILE A 3 4.10 4.92 6.63
C ILE A 3 4.01 5.89 5.47
N GLU A 4 5.05 5.92 4.64
CA GLU A 4 5.05 6.60 3.35
C GLU A 4 4.95 5.54 2.25
N LEU A 5 3.75 5.40 1.69
CA LEU A 5 3.44 4.38 0.70
C LEU A 5 3.51 4.98 -0.71
N SER A 6 4.47 4.53 -1.49
CA SER A 6 4.57 4.83 -2.92
C SER A 6 3.57 4.01 -3.73
N LEU A 7 2.82 4.69 -4.59
CA LEU A 7 1.76 4.11 -5.42
C LEU A 7 2.31 3.82 -6.82
N PHE A 8 2.08 2.60 -7.32
CA PHE A 8 2.46 2.20 -8.68
C PHE A 8 1.25 1.77 -9.52
N GLY A 9 1.45 1.78 -10.84
CA GLY A 9 0.43 1.39 -11.83
C GLY A 9 -0.89 2.12 -11.61
N ALA A 10 -1.99 1.37 -11.62
CA ALA A 10 -3.35 1.91 -11.46
C ALA A 10 -3.58 2.66 -10.12
N PHE A 11 -2.73 2.47 -9.09
CA PHE A 11 -2.86 3.26 -7.86
C PHE A 11 -2.35 4.69 -7.99
N ARG A 12 -1.50 4.99 -8.99
CA ARG A 12 -0.98 6.34 -9.21
C ARG A 12 -2.08 7.34 -9.52
N ASP A 13 -3.16 6.89 -10.12
CA ASP A 13 -4.28 7.74 -10.52
C ASP A 13 -5.09 8.24 -9.30
N TYR A 14 -4.94 7.61 -8.13
CA TYR A 14 -5.65 7.99 -6.92
C TYR A 14 -5.02 9.17 -6.17
N ALA A 15 -3.72 9.47 -6.39
CA ALA A 15 -3.05 10.57 -5.70
C ALA A 15 -2.06 11.29 -6.64
N PRO A 16 -2.14 12.63 -6.80
CA PRO A 16 -1.27 13.38 -7.72
C PRO A 16 0.23 13.19 -7.49
N SER A 17 0.64 12.98 -6.24
CA SER A 17 2.04 12.74 -5.85
C SER A 17 2.50 11.29 -6.07
N ALA A 18 1.59 10.39 -6.48
CA ALA A 18 1.81 8.94 -6.47
C ALA A 18 2.30 8.42 -5.11
N GLN A 19 1.90 9.07 -4.01
CA GLN A 19 2.24 8.69 -2.65
C GLN A 19 1.07 8.95 -1.71
N VAL A 20 0.93 8.12 -0.68
CA VAL A 20 0.00 8.32 0.43
C VAL A 20 0.71 8.09 1.76
N ALA A 21 0.42 8.93 2.74
CA ALA A 21 0.89 8.76 4.11
C ALA A 21 -0.22 8.12 4.96
N LEU A 22 0.12 7.07 5.71
CA LEU A 22 -0.80 6.37 6.60
C LEU A 22 -0.18 6.30 8.00
N GLU A 23 -1.01 6.41 9.04
CA GLU A 23 -0.60 6.15 10.42
C GLU A 23 -1.07 4.75 10.83
N LEU A 24 -0.16 3.98 11.41
CA LEU A 24 -0.40 2.63 11.92
C LEU A 24 0.16 2.51 13.34
N ASP A 25 -0.27 1.49 14.07
CA ASP A 25 0.33 1.17 15.37
C ASP A 25 1.79 0.71 15.22
N ASP A 26 2.56 0.86 16.30
CA ASP A 26 3.93 0.35 16.33
C ASP A 26 3.93 -1.19 16.32
N GLY A 27 4.82 -1.78 15.52
CA GLY A 27 4.86 -3.24 15.32
C GLY A 27 3.80 -3.77 14.34
N ALA A 28 3.11 -2.89 13.62
CA ALA A 28 2.18 -3.27 12.56
C ALA A 28 2.84 -4.14 11.48
N ARG A 29 2.00 -4.96 10.85
CA ARG A 29 2.36 -5.88 9.77
C ARG A 29 1.79 -5.39 8.44
N VAL A 30 2.22 -6.03 7.36
CA VAL A 30 1.73 -5.72 6.01
C VAL A 30 0.21 -5.88 5.89
N ALA A 31 -0.39 -6.85 6.59
CA ALA A 31 -1.85 -7.01 6.64
C ALA A 31 -2.56 -5.76 7.19
N ASP A 32 -1.99 -5.13 8.21
CA ASP A 32 -2.54 -3.92 8.85
C ASP A 32 -2.43 -2.73 7.90
N LEU A 33 -1.29 -2.59 7.20
CA LEU A 33 -1.12 -1.60 6.14
C LEU A 33 -2.15 -1.78 5.01
N ARG A 34 -2.41 -3.03 4.59
CA ARG A 34 -3.43 -3.34 3.58
C ARG A 34 -4.81 -2.91 4.04
N ALA A 35 -5.19 -3.22 5.29
CA ALA A 35 -6.47 -2.83 5.85
C ALA A 35 -6.61 -1.30 5.96
N ALA A 36 -5.56 -0.61 6.41
CA ALA A 36 -5.54 0.86 6.50
C ALA A 36 -5.67 1.52 5.11
N LEU A 37 -5.00 0.96 4.09
CA LEU A 37 -5.12 1.45 2.72
C LEU A 37 -6.52 1.21 2.13
N ASP A 38 -7.15 0.07 2.41
CA ASP A 38 -8.54 -0.19 1.99
C ASP A 38 -9.50 0.84 2.59
N ALA A 39 -9.37 1.10 3.89
CA ALA A 39 -10.17 2.11 4.59
C ALA A 39 -9.92 3.53 4.03
N HIS A 40 -8.65 3.89 3.82
CA HIS A 40 -8.28 5.18 3.23
C HIS A 40 -8.85 5.34 1.81
N GLY A 41 -8.67 4.34 0.95
CA GLY A 41 -9.13 4.38 -0.43
C GLY A 41 -10.65 4.51 -0.54
N ARG A 42 -11.41 3.76 0.27
CA ARG A 42 -12.88 3.89 0.32
C ARG A 42 -13.36 5.27 0.74
N ALA A 43 -12.64 5.91 1.65
CA ALA A 43 -13.03 7.22 2.20
C ALA A 43 -12.62 8.39 1.29
N HIS A 44 -11.49 8.29 0.58
CA HIS A 44 -10.87 9.45 -0.07
C HIS A 44 -10.72 9.32 -1.59
N TRP A 45 -10.80 8.12 -2.16
CA TRP A 45 -10.52 7.88 -3.58
C TRP A 45 -11.79 7.49 -4.34
N PRO A 46 -12.40 8.41 -5.10
CA PRO A 46 -13.51 8.07 -5.99
C PRO A 46 -13.11 6.96 -6.97
N GLY A 47 -13.95 5.93 -7.08
CA GLY A 47 -13.65 4.78 -7.96
C GLY A 47 -12.57 3.84 -7.43
N PHE A 48 -12.24 3.91 -6.13
CA PHE A 48 -11.35 2.94 -5.50
C PHE A 48 -11.84 1.50 -5.73
N ASN A 49 -10.92 0.61 -6.14
CA ASN A 49 -11.21 -0.79 -6.40
C ASN A 49 -10.56 -1.71 -5.33
N PRO A 50 -11.32 -2.19 -4.35
CA PRO A 50 -10.81 -3.12 -3.33
C PRO A 50 -10.27 -4.44 -3.91
N ALA A 51 -10.84 -4.92 -5.02
CA ALA A 51 -10.38 -6.15 -5.65
C ALA A 51 -8.99 -5.99 -6.29
N LEU A 52 -8.63 -4.78 -6.74
CA LEU A 52 -7.28 -4.48 -7.18
C LEU A 52 -6.31 -4.56 -6.00
N LEU A 53 -6.65 -3.94 -4.87
CA LEU A 53 -5.85 -3.99 -3.64
C LEU A 53 -5.60 -5.43 -3.19
N GLN A 54 -6.62 -6.29 -3.19
CA GLN A 54 -6.47 -7.69 -2.76
C GLN A 54 -5.49 -8.50 -3.60
N ARG A 55 -5.26 -8.13 -4.86
CA ARG A 55 -4.33 -8.81 -5.76
C ARG A 55 -2.95 -8.13 -5.79
N SER A 56 -2.79 -7.02 -5.09
CA SER A 56 -1.57 -6.21 -5.09
C SER A 56 -0.59 -6.69 -4.00
N ALA A 57 0.69 -6.61 -4.33
CA ALA A 57 1.78 -6.90 -3.41
C ALA A 57 2.26 -5.61 -2.72
N PHE A 58 2.81 -5.77 -1.51
CA PHE A 58 3.53 -4.70 -0.83
C PHE A 58 5.03 -5.01 -0.84
N ALA A 59 5.85 -3.96 -0.96
CA ALA A 59 7.29 -4.10 -0.97
C ALA A 59 7.94 -3.02 -0.09
N SER A 60 9.06 -3.37 0.52
CA SER A 60 10.04 -2.40 1.01
C SER A 60 10.93 -1.92 -0.14
N GLU A 61 11.98 -1.16 0.17
CA GLU A 61 12.99 -0.75 -0.80
C GLU A 61 13.71 -1.95 -1.48
N THR A 62 13.81 -3.10 -0.80
CA THR A 62 14.66 -4.22 -1.24
C THR A 62 13.92 -5.53 -1.51
N THR A 63 12.69 -5.71 -1.02
CA THR A 63 11.97 -6.98 -1.16
C THR A 63 10.46 -6.80 -1.15
N VAL A 64 9.75 -7.73 -1.80
CA VAL A 64 8.32 -7.92 -1.63
C VAL A 64 8.06 -8.61 -0.29
N LEU A 65 7.07 -8.11 0.46
CA LEU A 65 6.69 -8.60 1.78
C LEU A 65 5.32 -9.29 1.73
N ARG A 66 5.16 -10.33 2.55
CA ARG A 66 3.89 -11.03 2.77
C ARG A 66 3.10 -10.36 3.89
N ASP A 67 1.78 -10.58 3.90
CA ASP A 67 0.85 -9.99 4.86
C ASP A 67 1.24 -10.18 6.34
N GLY A 68 1.86 -11.31 6.69
CA GLY A 68 2.29 -11.60 8.07
C GLY A 68 3.63 -10.98 8.48
N GLU A 69 4.38 -10.38 7.56
CA GLU A 69 5.69 -9.78 7.82
C GLU A 69 5.56 -8.38 8.45
N ALA A 70 6.53 -8.02 9.29
CA ALA A 70 6.58 -6.72 9.93
C ALA A 70 6.92 -5.62 8.91
N LEU A 71 6.39 -4.42 9.12
CA LEU A 71 6.76 -3.25 8.33
C LEU A 71 8.19 -2.79 8.67
N PRO A 72 8.93 -2.24 7.70
CA PRO A 72 10.27 -1.71 7.93
C PRO A 72 10.21 -0.50 8.86
N ALA A 73 11.20 -0.37 9.75
CA ALA A 73 11.21 0.67 10.79
C ALA A 73 11.26 2.10 10.23
N ASP A 74 11.74 2.29 9.00
CA ASP A 74 11.78 3.59 8.32
C ASP A 74 10.43 3.97 7.67
N GLY A 75 9.45 3.07 7.69
CA GLY A 75 8.09 3.31 7.20
C GLY A 75 7.98 3.46 5.68
N ARG A 76 9.04 3.20 4.91
CA ARG A 76 9.04 3.37 3.45
C ARG A 76 8.54 2.11 2.77
N MET A 77 7.40 2.21 2.10
CA MET A 77 6.71 1.10 1.48
C MET A 77 6.29 1.43 0.05
N ALA A 78 6.02 0.40 -0.75
CA ALA A 78 5.42 0.50 -2.07
C ALA A 78 4.28 -0.49 -2.22
N ILE A 79 3.23 -0.11 -2.97
CA ILE A 79 2.19 -1.02 -3.44
C ILE A 79 2.37 -1.29 -4.93
N LEU A 80 2.39 -2.56 -5.28
CA LEU A 80 2.62 -3.07 -6.63
C LEU A 80 1.33 -3.76 -7.12
N PRO A 81 0.53 -3.14 -8.00
CA PRO A 81 -0.60 -3.82 -8.61
C PRO A 81 -0.13 -5.00 -9.47
N PRO A 82 -0.99 -6.00 -9.73
CA PRO A 82 -0.70 -7.05 -10.69
C PRO A 82 -0.25 -6.44 -12.01
N VAL A 83 0.97 -6.76 -12.44
CA VAL A 83 1.42 -6.39 -13.77
C VAL A 83 0.76 -7.33 -14.77
N SER A 84 0.02 -6.79 -15.74
CA SER A 84 -0.32 -7.52 -16.96
C SER A 84 0.97 -7.60 -17.78
N GLY A 85 1.86 -8.52 -17.42
CA GLY A 85 3.03 -8.84 -18.23
C GLY A 85 2.56 -9.37 -19.58
N GLY A 86 3.02 -8.72 -20.66
CA GLY A 86 2.98 -9.28 -22.01
C GLY A 86 3.99 -10.40 -22.16
#